data_AF-A0A401V0A0-F1
#
_entry.id   AF-A0A401V0A0-F1
#
_cell.length_a   1.000
_cell.length_b   1.000
_cell.length_c   1.000
_cell.angle_alpha   90.00
_cell.angle_beta   90.00
_cell.angle_gamma   90.00
#
_symmetry.space_group_name_H-M   'P 1'
#
loop_
_entity.id
_entity.type
_entity.pdbx_description
1 polymer ?
#
loop_
_entity_poly.entity_id
_entity_poly.type
_entity_poly.pdbx_seq_one_letter_code
_entity_poly.pdbx_strand_id
1 'polypeptide(L)' 'MYGWLWRHLPGPSVVRALILAVAAFLVLAACFLWVFPAVAPFMPFNETTVGE' A
#
# COMPACT_ATOMS: atom_id res chain seq x y z
N MET A 1 7.65 -21.97 5.18
CA MET A 1 7.82 -20.50 5.29
C MET A 1 6.62 -19.68 4.79
N TYR A 2 5.68 -20.19 3.98
CA TYR A 2 4.35 -19.55 3.79
C TYR A 2 3.21 -20.16 4.63
N GLY A 3 3.43 -21.36 5.18
CA GLY A 3 2.40 -22.10 5.91
C GLY A 3 1.94 -21.47 7.22
N TRP A 4 2.73 -20.56 7.83
CA TRP A 4 2.33 -19.88 9.07
C TRP A 4 1.25 -18.83 8.80
N LEU A 5 1.49 -17.95 7.82
CA LEU A 5 0.51 -16.93 7.40
C LEU A 5 -0.78 -17.61 6.93
N TRP A 6 -0.66 -18.62 6.07
CA TRP A 6 -1.81 -19.35 5.54
C TRP A 6 -2.58 -20.16 6.60
N ARG A 7 -2.00 -20.44 7.78
CA ARG A 7 -2.69 -21.14 8.89
C ARG A 7 -3.42 -20.19 9.86
N HIS A 8 -3.04 -18.91 9.93
CA HIS A 8 -3.70 -17.94 10.81
C HIS A 8 -4.91 -17.25 10.19
N LEU A 9 -4.98 -17.20 8.85
CA LEU A 9 -6.13 -16.61 8.17
C LEU A 9 -7.36 -17.53 8.27
N PRO A 10 -8.52 -17.07 8.75
CA PRO A 10 -9.74 -17.88 8.80
C PRO A 10 -10.33 -18.09 7.39
N GLY A 11 -10.96 -19.25 7.17
CA GLY A 11 -11.74 -19.53 5.96
C GLY A 11 -11.04 -20.32 4.85
N PRO A 12 -11.77 -20.66 3.77
CA PRO A 12 -11.28 -21.42 2.63
C PRO A 12 -10.23 -20.65 1.82
N SER A 13 -9.52 -21.35 0.93
CA SER A 13 -8.39 -20.81 0.16
C SER A 13 -8.67 -19.46 -0.52
N VAL A 14 -9.86 -19.32 -1.09
CA VAL A 14 -10.31 -18.10 -1.79
C VAL A 14 -10.49 -16.93 -0.83
N VAL A 15 -11.06 -17.16 0.35
CA VAL A 15 -11.26 -16.12 1.37
C VAL A 15 -9.90 -15.62 1.87
N ARG A 16 -8.94 -16.52 2.07
CA ARG A 16 -7.57 -16.16 2.45
C ARG A 16 -6.90 -15.29 1.39
N ALA A 17 -7.04 -15.66 0.12
CA ALA A 17 -6.49 -14.88 -1.00
C ALA A 17 -7.12 -13.48 -1.07
N LEU A 18 -8.43 -13.38 -0.84
CA LEU A 18 -9.15 -12.11 -0.85
C LEU A 18 -8.72 -11.19 0.31
N ILE A 19 -8.53 -11.75 1.52
CA ILE A 19 -8.01 -10.97 2.67
C ILE A 19 -6.61 -10.44 2.37
N LEU A 20 -5.72 -11.25 1.80
CA LEU A 20 -4.38 -10.81 1.43
C LEU A 20 -4.40 -9.74 0.34
N ALA A 21 -5.29 -9.88 -0.65
CA ALA A 21 -5.47 -8.87 -1.68
C ALA A 21 -5.94 -7.54 -1.07
N VAL A 22 -6.98 -7.57 -0.22
CA VAL A 22 -7.47 -6.38 0.49
C VAL A 22 -6.37 -5.74 1.34
N ALA A 23 -5.61 -6.53 2.09
CA ALA A 23 -4.49 -6.02 2.88
C ALA A 23 -3.44 -5.32 2.01
N ALA A 24 -3.09 -5.91 0.85
CA ALA A 24 -2.17 -5.28 -0.10
C ALA A 24 -2.73 -3.96 -0.66
N PHE A 25 -4.02 -3.94 -1.02
CA PHE A 25 -4.70 -2.72 -1.46
C PHE A 25 -4.71 -1.63 -0.39
N LEU A 26 -4.93 -1.98 0.87
CA LEU A 26 -4.87 -1.04 1.99
C LEU A 26 -3.47 -0.45 2.16
N VAL A 27 -2.42 -1.26 2.01
CA VAL A 27 -1.03 -0.77 2.06
C VAL A 27 -0.74 0.17 0.89
N LEU A 28 -1.19 -0.18 -0.33
CA LEU A 28 -1.03 0.70 -1.49
C LEU A 28 -1.77 2.03 -1.29
N ALA A 29 -3.04 1.97 -0.87
CA ALA A 29 -3.82 3.15 -0.54
C ALA A 29 -3.14 3.96 0.56
N ALA A 30 -2.57 3.32 1.57
CA ALA A 30 -1.81 3.98 2.63
C ALA A 30 -0.63 4.79 2.07
N CYS A 31 0.14 4.16 1.17
CA CYS A 31 1.26 4.80 0.50
C CYS A 31 0.83 6.01 -0.35
N PHE A 32 -0.22 5.89 -1.15
CA PHE A 32 -0.63 6.98 -2.04
C PHE A 32 -1.37 8.12 -1.32
N LEU A 33 -2.23 7.80 -0.35
CA LEU A 33 -3.06 8.80 0.32
C LEU A 33 -2.33 9.54 1.43
N TRP A 34 -1.35 8.92 2.09
CA TRP A 34 -0.66 9.53 3.23
C TRP A 34 0.86 9.63 3.04
N VAL A 35 1.53 8.57 2.58
CA VAL A 35 2.99 8.59 2.46
C VAL A 35 3.42 9.53 1.33
N PHE A 36 2.79 9.43 0.16
CA PHE A 36 3.11 10.28 -0.98
C PHE A 36 2.94 11.77 -0.67
N PRO A 37 1.82 12.28 -0.12
CA PRO A 37 1.73 13.71 0.22
C PRO A 37 2.68 14.13 1.34
N ALA A 38 3.07 13.24 2.24
CA ALA A 38 4.10 13.54 3.24
C ALA A 38 5.51 13.63 2.62
N VAL A 39 5.81 12.80 1.60
CA VAL A 39 7.14 12.75 0.96
C VAL A 39 7.26 13.76 -0.19
N ALA A 40 6.16 14.06 -0.88
CA ALA A 40 6.12 14.95 -2.05
C ALA A 40 6.83 16.30 -1.80
N PRO A 41 6.67 17.01 -0.68
CA PRO A 41 7.37 18.28 -0.45
C PRO A 41 8.90 18.18 -0.44
N PHE A 42 9.45 17.00 -0.18
CA PHE A 42 10.90 16.76 -0.14
C PHE A 42 11.47 16.33 -1.49
N MET A 43 10.62 16.14 -2.50
CA MET A 43 11.06 15.69 -3.81
C MET A 43 11.58 16.89 -4.63
N PRO A 44 12.83 16.86 -5.11
CA PRO A 44 13.49 18.00 -5.78
C PRO A 44 12.94 18.33 -7.17
N PHE A 45 11.96 17.56 -7.65
CA PHE A 45 11.28 17.73 -8.93
C PHE A 45 9.87 18.32 -8.80
N ASN A 46 9.41 18.63 -7.57
CA ASN A 46 8.13 19.30 -7.33
C ASN A 46 8.24 20.82 -7.27
N GLU A 47 9.45 21.37 -7.41
CA GLU A 47 9.69 22.79 -7.68
C GLU A 47 9.05 23.12 -9.04
N THR A 48 7.96 23.89 -9.05
CA THR A 48 7.32 24.33 -10.29
C THR A 48 8.24 25.29 -11.04
N THR A 49 8.85 24.85 -12.15
CA THR A 49 9.52 25.72 -13.14
C THR A 49 8.50 26.50 -14.00
N VAL A 50 7.32 26.84 -13.45
CA VAL A 50 6.41 27.80 -14.08
C VAL A 50 6.67 29.11 -13.36
N GLY A 51 7.45 29.96 -14.01
CA GLY A 51 7.97 31.20 -13.46
C GLY A 51 6.89 32.19 -13.06
N GLU A 52 7.31 33.12 -12.20
CA GLU A 52 6.86 34.50 -12.25
C GLU A 52 6.85 35.04 -13.70
#